data_AF-A0A2D7BYR9-F1
#
_entry.id   AF-A0A2D7BYR9-F1
#
_cell.length_a   1.000
_cell.length_b   1.000
_cell.length_c   1.000
_cell.angle_alpha   90.00
_cell.angle_beta   90.00
_cell.angle_gamma   90.00
#
_symmetry.space_group_name_H-M   'P 1'
#
loop_
_entity.id
_entity.type
_entity.pdbx_description
1 polymer ?
#
loop_
_entity_poly.entity_id
_entity_poly.type
_entity_poly.pdbx_seq_one_letter_code
_entity_poly.pdbx_strand_id
1 'polypeptide(L)'
;MSGDGEPWIPANMNVKELTTRVIVIGVLLGGVMTAANAYLGLYVGMTVSASIPAAVMSMLILRGFKFPDVTILENNSVQTMASAGESLAAGVIFTVPALLVLGIWQDIVW
;
A
#
# COMPACT_ATOMS: atom_id res chain seq x y z
N MET A 1 -2.18 -3.83 28.13
CA MET A 1 -2.62 -2.45 27.84
C MET A 1 -1.42 -1.58 28.13
N SER A 2 -0.85 -0.92 27.12
CA SER A 2 0.20 0.07 27.36
C SER A 2 -0.43 1.21 28.17
N GLY A 3 0.23 1.67 29.23
CA GLY A 3 -0.25 2.79 30.03
C GLY A 3 -0.31 4.07 29.19
N ASP A 4 -1.18 5.01 29.57
CA ASP A 4 -1.38 6.28 28.85
C ASP A 4 -0.03 6.97 28.56
N GLY A 5 0.40 6.92 27.29
CA GLY A 5 1.62 7.56 26.79
C GLY A 5 2.79 6.63 26.45
N GLU A 6 2.75 5.35 26.80
CA GLU A 6 3.82 4.41 26.47
C GLU A 6 3.60 3.71 25.11
N PRO A 7 4.63 3.59 24.25
CA PRO A 7 4.52 2.88 22.97
C PRO A 7 4.10 1.42 23.15
N TRP A 8 3.23 0.91 22.27
CA TRP A 8 2.79 -0.50 22.30
C TRP A 8 3.96 -1.49 22.19
N ILE A 9 5.04 -1.07 21.53
CA ILE A 9 6.29 -1.81 21.41
C ILE A 9 7.39 -0.90 21.95
N PRO A 10 8.05 -1.27 23.06
CA PRO A 10 9.13 -0.47 23.64
C PRO A 10 10.34 -0.38 22.70
N ALA A 11 11.05 0.74 22.68
CA ALA A 11 12.22 0.95 21.81
C ALA A 11 13.40 -0.01 22.12
N ASN A 12 13.43 -0.63 23.30
CA ASN A 12 14.44 -1.62 23.66
C ASN A 12 14.13 -3.03 23.14
N MET A 13 12.95 -3.25 22.57
CA MET A 13 12.50 -4.55 22.08
C MET A 13 12.78 -4.65 20.57
N ASN A 14 13.64 -5.59 20.18
CA ASN A 14 13.88 -5.89 18.78
C ASN A 14 12.86 -6.92 18.27
N VAL A 15 11.85 -6.44 17.55
CA VAL A 15 10.78 -7.25 16.95
C VAL A 15 10.91 -7.22 15.43
N LYS A 16 10.53 -8.30 14.77
CA LYS A 16 10.59 -8.41 13.31
C LYS A 16 9.62 -7.40 12.69
N GLU A 17 10.15 -6.45 11.91
CA GLU A 17 9.38 -5.42 11.18
C GLU A 17 9.43 -5.67 9.67
N LEU A 18 10.65 -5.88 9.14
CA LEU A 18 10.91 -6.07 7.72
C LEU A 18 11.42 -7.50 7.48
N THR A 19 10.55 -8.36 6.99
CA THR A 19 10.89 -9.75 6.62
C THR A 19 10.69 -9.96 5.12
N THR A 20 11.32 -10.99 4.55
CA THR A 20 11.15 -11.30 3.12
C THR A 20 9.68 -11.52 2.74
N ARG A 21 8.89 -12.17 3.62
CA ARG A 21 7.44 -12.34 3.42
C ARG A 21 6.70 -11.00 3.37
N VAL A 22 7.06 -10.04 4.23
CA VAL A 22 6.47 -8.69 4.25
C VAL A 22 6.77 -7.95 2.96
N ILE A 23 8.00 -8.04 2.47
CA ILE A 23 8.39 -7.42 1.19
C ILE A 23 7.58 -8.03 0.04
N VAL A 24 7.49 -9.37 -0.03
CA VAL A 24 6.72 -10.04 -1.09
C VAL A 24 5.24 -9.67 -1.04
N ILE A 25 4.61 -9.74 0.13
CA ILE A 25 3.19 -9.39 0.29
C ILE A 25 2.97 -7.90 0.01
N GLY A 26 3.85 -7.04 0.50
CA GLY A 26 3.80 -5.58 0.30
C GLY A 26 3.92 -5.17 -1.16
N VAL A 27 4.86 -5.77 -1.91
CA VAL A 27 5.01 -5.50 -3.35
C VAL A 27 3.79 -6.00 -4.12
N LEU A 28 3.28 -7.20 -3.81
CA LEU A 28 2.10 -7.75 -4.48
C LEU A 28 0.85 -6.91 -4.21
N LEU A 29 0.53 -6.66 -2.94
CA LEU A 29 -0.65 -5.87 -2.57
C LEU A 29 -0.49 -4.42 -3.05
N GLY A 30 0.68 -3.82 -2.87
CA GLY A 30 0.96 -2.46 -3.32
C GLY A 30 0.87 -2.33 -4.83
N GLY A 31 1.38 -3.29 -5.60
CA GLY A 31 1.24 -3.31 -7.05
C GLY A 31 -0.22 -3.39 -7.50
N VAL A 32 -1.00 -4.30 -6.90
CA VAL A 32 -2.44 -4.45 -7.20
C VAL A 32 -3.21 -3.17 -6.84
N MET A 33 -2.95 -2.60 -5.67
CA MET A 33 -3.61 -1.36 -5.24
C MET A 33 -3.22 -0.16 -6.11
N THR A 34 -1.95 -0.06 -6.52
CA THR A 34 -1.47 0.98 -7.44
C THR A 34 -2.18 0.87 -8.78
N ALA A 35 -2.24 -0.33 -9.36
CA ALA A 35 -2.91 -0.56 -10.64
C ALA A 35 -4.42 -0.26 -10.56
N ALA A 36 -5.08 -0.72 -9.50
CA ALA A 36 -6.49 -0.44 -9.27
C ALA A 36 -6.76 1.06 -9.13
N ASN A 37 -5.96 1.79 -8.33
CA ASN A 37 -6.12 3.22 -8.15
C ASN A 37 -5.79 4.01 -9.42
N ALA A 38 -4.76 3.62 -10.19
CA ALA A 38 -4.45 4.24 -11.47
C ALA A 38 -5.62 4.08 -12.47
N TYR A 39 -6.16 2.86 -12.58
CA TYR A 39 -7.29 2.59 -13.47
C TYR A 39 -8.55 3.36 -13.03
N LEU A 40 -8.95 3.26 -11.76
CA LEU A 40 -10.14 3.94 -11.25
C LEU A 40 -10.00 5.46 -11.30
N GLY A 41 -8.79 5.98 -11.01
CA GLY A 41 -8.52 7.41 -11.08
C GLY A 41 -8.59 7.94 -12.51
N LEU A 42 -8.05 7.22 -13.50
CA LEU A 42 -8.12 7.63 -14.91
C LEU A 42 -9.53 7.43 -15.49
N TYR A 43 -10.24 6.37 -15.11
CA TYR A 43 -11.53 6.02 -15.68
C TYR A 43 -12.71 6.73 -15.01
N VAL A 44 -12.73 6.77 -13.67
CA VAL A 44 -13.85 7.29 -12.86
C VAL A 44 -13.53 8.65 -12.24
N GLY A 45 -12.26 9.05 -12.17
CA GLY A 45 -11.84 10.30 -11.53
C GLY A 45 -11.85 10.24 -10.00
N MET A 46 -12.02 9.05 -9.40
CA MET A 46 -12.03 8.84 -7.95
C MET A 46 -11.01 7.77 -7.57
N THR A 47 -10.34 7.93 -6.43
CA THR A 47 -9.41 6.95 -5.86
C THR A 47 -10.02 6.31 -4.61
N VAL A 48 -9.63 5.07 -4.32
CA VAL A 48 -10.05 4.35 -3.12
C VAL A 48 -8.87 4.26 -2.16
N SER A 49 -9.14 4.40 -0.86
CA SER A 49 -8.10 4.16 0.15
C SER A 49 -7.65 2.71 0.13
N ALA A 50 -6.43 2.46 -0.33
CA ALA A 50 -5.73 1.19 -0.35
C ALA A 50 -5.28 0.76 1.05
N SER A 51 -5.06 1.71 1.96
CA SER A 51 -4.54 1.45 3.30
C SER A 51 -5.43 0.54 4.15
N ILE A 52 -6.74 0.71 4.10
CA ILE A 52 -7.71 -0.10 4.85
C ILE A 52 -7.75 -1.55 4.31
N PRO A 53 -8.03 -1.79 3.02
CA PRO A 53 -8.08 -3.15 2.48
C PRO A 53 -6.70 -3.83 2.52
N ALA A 54 -5.60 -3.10 2.30
CA ALA A 54 -4.27 -3.68 2.40
C ALA A 54 -3.94 -4.15 3.82
N ALA A 55 -4.29 -3.40 4.86
CA ALA A 55 -4.08 -3.83 6.24
C ALA A 55 -4.90 -5.07 6.60
N VAL A 56 -6.16 -5.15 6.14
CA VAL A 56 -7.03 -6.32 6.37
C VAL A 56 -6.50 -7.54 5.60
N MET A 57 -6.20 -7.39 4.31
CA MET A 57 -5.66 -8.48 3.48
C MET A 57 -4.31 -8.97 4.00
N SER A 58 -3.41 -8.06 4.35
CA SER A 58 -2.12 -8.39 4.94
C SER A 58 -2.28 -9.21 6.21
N MET A 59 -3.17 -8.81 7.12
CA MET A 59 -3.41 -9.54 8.36
C MET A 59 -4.06 -10.91 8.10
N LEU A 60 -4.97 -11.00 7.15
CA LEU A 60 -5.57 -12.27 6.71
C LEU A 60 -4.53 -13.22 6.11
N ILE A 61 -3.63 -12.71 5.27
CA ILE A 61 -2.57 -13.51 4.62
C ILE A 61 -1.56 -13.96 5.68
N LEU A 62 -0.96 -13.02 6.42
CA LEU A 62 0.07 -13.33 7.41
C LEU A 62 -0.45 -14.29 8.49
N ARG A 63 -1.65 -14.06 9.01
CA ARG A 63 -2.22 -14.89 10.08
C ARG A 63 -2.89 -16.16 9.55
N GLY A 64 -3.45 -16.13 8.34
CA GLY A 64 -4.06 -17.28 7.66
C GLY A 64 -3.05 -18.35 7.29
N PHE A 65 -1.82 -17.97 6.92
CA PHE A 65 -0.72 -18.90 6.70
C PHE A 65 -0.08 -19.45 7.99
N LYS A 66 -0.68 -19.19 9.17
CA LYS A 66 -0.21 -19.63 10.50
C LYS A 66 1.28 -19.38 10.74
N PHE A 67 1.81 -18.27 10.26
CA PHE A 67 3.18 -17.90 10.56
C PHE A 67 3.34 -17.69 12.08
N PRO A 68 4.28 -18.38 12.75
CA PRO A 68 4.37 -18.39 14.22
C PRO A 68 4.76 -17.04 14.85
N ASP A 69 5.31 -16.11 14.05
CA ASP A 69 5.90 -14.85 14.52
C ASP A 69 5.34 -13.62 13.79
N VAL A 70 4.04 -13.53 13.52
CA VAL A 70 3.47 -12.34 12.85
C VAL A 70 3.38 -11.19 13.84
N THR A 71 4.05 -10.07 13.54
CA THR A 71 4.00 -8.86 14.38
C THR A 71 3.04 -7.81 13.80
N ILE A 72 2.59 -6.88 14.64
CA ILE A 72 1.82 -5.72 14.17
C ILE A 72 2.66 -4.78 13.30
N LEU A 73 3.99 -4.78 13.49
CA LEU A 73 4.93 -3.96 12.72
C LEU A 73 5.01 -4.47 11.28
N GLU A 74 5.04 -5.78 11.09
CA GLU A 74 5.02 -6.37 9.75
C GLU A 74 3.76 -5.96 8.97
N ASN A 75 2.59 -5.96 9.62
CA ASN A 75 1.35 -5.53 8.99
C ASN A 75 1.36 -4.03 8.66
N ASN A 76 1.93 -3.21 9.53
CA ASN A 76 2.11 -1.78 9.31
C ASN A 76 3.05 -1.52 8.12
N SER A 77 4.16 -2.25 8.01
CA SER A 77 5.08 -2.14 6.87
C SER A 77 4.39 -2.52 5.55
N VAL A 78 3.58 -3.58 5.52
CA VAL A 78 2.79 -3.94 4.33
C VAL A 78 1.78 -2.84 3.97
N GLN A 79 1.05 -2.32 4.94
CA GLN A 79 0.11 -1.21 4.73
C GLN A 79 0.81 0.03 4.17
N THR A 80 1.97 0.38 4.72
CA THR A 80 2.77 1.53 4.28
C THR A 80 3.27 1.35 2.84
N MET A 81 3.73 0.14 2.48
CA MET A 81 4.10 -0.16 1.09
C MET A 81 2.91 -0.03 0.15
N ALA A 82 1.72 -0.46 0.58
CA ALA A 82 0.51 -0.32 -0.22
C ALA A 82 0.07 1.13 -0.40
N SER A 83 0.12 1.96 0.64
CA SER A 83 -0.24 3.39 0.58
C SER A 83 0.78 4.23 -0.20
N ALA A 84 2.07 3.87 -0.13
CA ALA A 84 3.09 4.48 -0.97
C ALA A 84 2.77 4.31 -2.47
N GLY A 85 2.21 3.16 -2.85
CA GLY A 85 1.70 2.93 -4.21
C GLY A 85 0.59 3.89 -4.64
N GLU A 86 -0.27 4.34 -3.72
CA GLU A 86 -1.29 5.35 -4.00
C GLU A 86 -0.68 6.68 -4.39
N SER A 87 0.42 7.06 -3.75
CA SER A 87 1.13 8.32 -4.07
C SER A 87 1.70 8.28 -5.49
N LEU A 88 2.21 7.12 -5.92
CA LEU A 88 2.68 6.91 -7.29
C LEU A 88 1.51 6.98 -8.28
N ALA A 89 0.41 6.27 -8.00
CA ALA A 89 -0.79 6.28 -8.84
C ALA A 89 -1.35 7.70 -9.01
N ALA A 90 -1.43 8.48 -7.92
CA ALA A 90 -1.88 9.86 -7.96
C ALA A 90 -1.07 10.72 -8.94
N GLY A 91 0.27 10.56 -8.94
CA GLY A 91 1.14 11.25 -9.89
C GLY A 91 0.76 10.97 -11.35
N VAL A 92 0.48 9.71 -11.68
CA VAL A 92 0.07 9.29 -13.04
C VAL A 92 -1.32 9.82 -13.38
N ILE A 93 -2.29 9.67 -12.48
CA ILE A 93 -3.69 10.05 -12.70
C ILE A 93 -3.84 11.56 -12.96
N PHE A 94 -2.99 12.41 -12.39
CA PHE A 94 -3.02 13.85 -12.67
C PHE A 94 -2.17 14.23 -13.89
N THR A 95 -1.04 13.56 -14.10
CA THR A 95 -0.09 13.92 -15.16
C THR A 95 -0.58 13.51 -16.55
N VAL A 96 -1.11 12.29 -16.69
CA VAL A 96 -1.51 11.76 -18.00
C VAL A 96 -2.66 12.59 -18.62
N PRO A 97 -3.77 12.87 -17.92
CA PRO A 97 -4.83 13.72 -18.46
C PRO A 97 -4.35 15.15 -18.74
N ALA A 98 -3.47 15.71 -17.91
CA ALA A 98 -2.93 17.04 -18.14
C ALA A 98 -2.13 17.12 -19.46
N LEU A 99 -1.31 16.12 -19.77
CA LEU A 99 -0.55 16.06 -21.03
C LEU A 99 -1.45 15.90 -22.26
N LEU A 100 -2.55 15.14 -22.14
CA LEU A 100 -3.57 15.00 -23.19
C LEU A 100 -4.29 16.34 -23.44
N VAL A 101 -4.71 17.03 -22.38
CA VAL A 101 -5.41 18.32 -22.47
C VAL A 101 -4.52 19.41 -23.06
N LEU A 102 -3.22 19.41 -22.74
CA LEU A 102 -2.24 20.33 -23.33
C LEU A 102 -1.94 20.04 -24.81
N GLY A 103 -2.44 18.94 -25.36
CA GLY A 103 -2.20 18.54 -26.75
C GLY A 103 -0.76 18.06 -27.02
N ILE A 104 0.04 17.84 -25.98
CA ILE A 104 1.40 17.32 -26.09
C ILE A 104 1.37 15.82 -26.44
N TRP A 105 0.35 15.12 -25.93
CA TRP A 105 0.15 13.70 -26.18
C TRP A 105 -1.17 13.53 -26.95
N GLN A 106 -1.08 13.07 -28.19
CA GLN A 106 -2.23 12.97 -29.11
C GLN A 106 -2.75 11.53 -29.22
N ASP A 107 -1.90 10.52 -29.00
CA ASP A 107 -2.24 9.10 -29.06
C ASP A 107 -1.61 8.34 -27.88
N ILE A 108 -2.40 7.55 -27.17
CA ILE A 108 -1.91 6.56 -26.20
C ILE A 108 -1.77 5.23 -26.95
N VAL A 109 -0.53 4.88 -27.30
CA VAL A 109 -0.22 3.57 -27.87
C VAL A 109 -0.19 2.56 -26.71
N TRP A 110 -1.14 1.63 -26.71
CA TRP A 110 -1.26 0.55 -25.71
C TRP A 110 -0.23 -0.56 -25.94
#